data_AF-A0A4Q2ABI5-F1
#
_entry.id   AF-A0A4Q2ABI5-F1
#
_cell.length_a   1.000
_cell.length_b   1.000
_cell.length_c   1.000
_cell.angle_alpha   90.00
_cell.angle_beta   90.00
_cell.angle_gamma   90.00
#
_symmetry.space_group_name_H-M   'P 1'
#
loop_
_entity.id
_entity.type
_entity.pdbx_description
1 polymer ?
#
loop_
_entity_poly.entity_id
_entity_poly.type
_entity_poly.pdbx_seq_one_letter_code
_entity_poly.pdbx_strand_id
1 'polypeptide(L)'
;MIDKEQEKKFFQKQAELESEYFQHKKAYAQKQEELVMLDHKLDQLYYAIADVTYQCLRQNDAELQELAKVEQLHARIAETARDAYRINRQKLELEWEEYCMGNRRKQDKLEAEFLQQRRRS
;
A
#
# COMPACT_ATOMS: atom_id res chain seq x y z
N MET A 1 15.21 -35.78 25.59
CA MET A 1 13.91 -35.08 25.69
C MET A 1 14.20 -33.59 25.61
N ILE A 2 13.53 -32.84 24.72
CA ILE A 2 13.63 -31.38 24.70
C ILE A 2 13.21 -30.85 26.08
N ASP A 3 13.96 -29.91 26.62
CA ASP A 3 13.61 -29.17 27.82
C ASP A 3 12.27 -28.43 27.59
N LYS A 4 11.26 -28.72 28.41
CA LYS A 4 9.92 -28.11 28.33
C LYS A 4 9.98 -26.58 28.35
N GLU A 5 11.00 -26.00 28.97
CA GLU A 5 11.19 -24.56 29.00
C GLU A 5 11.66 -23.99 27.66
N GLN A 6 12.46 -24.74 26.89
CA GLN A 6 12.89 -24.36 25.55
C GLN A 6 11.76 -24.48 24.52
N GLU A 7 10.96 -25.54 24.62
CA GLU A 7 9.77 -25.72 23.79
C GLU A 7 8.77 -24.58 23.99
N LYS A 8 8.54 -24.17 25.25
CA LYS A 8 7.72 -23.00 25.56
C LYS A 8 8.27 -21.70 24.96
N LYS A 9 9.59 -21.48 25.03
CA LYS A 9 10.26 -20.31 24.43
C LYS A 9 10.13 -20.30 22.91
N PHE A 10 10.17 -21.46 22.25
CA PHE A 10 9.95 -21.57 20.81
C PHE A 10 8.53 -21.16 20.42
N PHE A 11 7.51 -21.72 21.07
CA PHE A 11 6.12 -21.37 20.80
C PHE A 11 5.83 -19.90 21.05
N GLN A 12 6.45 -19.31 22.08
CA GLN A 12 6.33 -17.88 22.33
C GLN A 12 6.90 -17.04 21.18
N LYS A 13 8.13 -17.34 20.72
CA LYS A 13 8.74 -16.64 19.58
C LYS A 13 7.92 -16.81 18.29
N GLN A 14 7.34 -17.99 18.08
CA GLN A 14 6.47 -18.23 16.93
C GLN A 14 5.21 -17.37 17.00
N ALA A 15 4.55 -17.31 18.15
CA ALA A 15 3.37 -16.47 18.35
C ALA A 15 3.68 -14.97 18.18
N GLU A 16 4.85 -14.52 18.65
CA GLU A 16 5.33 -13.15 18.45
C GLU A 16 5.51 -12.82 16.96
N LEU A 17 6.15 -13.72 16.19
CA LEU A 17 6.32 -13.54 14.74
C LEU A 17 4.99 -13.56 13.98
N GLU A 18 4.07 -14.45 14.36
CA GLU A 18 2.74 -14.49 13.76
C GLU A 18 1.96 -13.20 14.06
N SER A 19 2.01 -12.72 15.30
CA SER A 19 1.41 -11.44 15.68
C SER A 19 2.00 -10.26 14.91
N GLU A 20 3.33 -10.18 14.80
CA GLU A 20 4.02 -9.16 13.98
C GLU A 20 3.52 -9.22 12.53
N TYR A 21 3.48 -10.40 11.94
CA TYR A 21 2.99 -10.61 10.57
C TYR A 21 1.55 -10.12 10.39
N PHE A 22 0.64 -10.47 11.30
CA PHE A 22 -0.76 -10.04 11.20
C PHE A 22 -0.93 -8.53 11.32
N GLN A 23 -0.16 -7.89 12.21
CA GLN A 23 -0.16 -6.42 12.34
C GLN A 23 0.33 -5.75 11.06
N HIS A 24 1.44 -6.22 10.49
CA HIS A 24 1.97 -5.70 9.23
C HIS A 24 1.02 -5.93 8.06
N LYS A 25 0.40 -7.11 7.97
CA LYS A 25 -0.61 -7.42 6.94
C LYS A 25 -1.81 -6.48 7.02
N LYS A 26 -2.27 -6.20 8.24
CA LYS A 26 -3.37 -5.26 8.47
C LYS A 26 -2.98 -3.84 8.05
N ALA A 27 -1.79 -3.38 8.43
CA ALA A 27 -1.30 -2.06 8.06
C ALA A 27 -1.13 -1.92 6.53
N TYR A 28 -0.64 -2.97 5.85
CA TYR A 28 -0.56 -3.02 4.39
C TYR A 28 -1.95 -2.88 3.74
N ALA A 29 -2.93 -3.66 4.20
CA ALA A 29 -4.29 -3.60 3.69
C ALA A 29 -4.93 -2.21 3.89
N GLN A 30 -4.71 -1.59 5.06
CA GLN A 30 -5.18 -0.23 5.34
C GLN A 30 -4.56 0.80 4.40
N LYS A 31 -3.24 0.76 4.18
CA LYS A 31 -2.56 1.65 3.22
C LYS A 31 -3.07 1.46 1.79
N GLN A 32 -3.38 0.23 1.40
CA GLN A 32 -3.94 -0.06 0.09
C GLN A 32 -5.33 0.55 -0.08
N GLU A 33 -6.19 0.40 0.93
CA GLU A 33 -7.52 1.02 0.96
C GLU A 33 -7.43 2.56 0.94
N GLU A 34 -6.53 3.13 1.73
CA GLU A 34 -6.27 4.58 1.75
C GLU A 34 -5.84 5.10 0.37
N LEU A 35 -4.95 4.41 -0.34
CA LEU A 35 -4.52 4.79 -1.69
C LEU A 35 -5.69 4.80 -2.67
N VAL A 36 -6.55 3.78 -2.65
CA VAL A 36 -7.74 3.71 -3.51
C VAL A 36 -8.72 4.84 -3.18
N MET A 37 -8.94 5.10 -1.90
CA MET A 37 -9.81 6.18 -1.45
C MET A 37 -9.29 7.57 -1.85
N LEU A 38 -7.97 7.79 -1.78
CA LEU A 38 -7.35 9.04 -2.20
C LEU A 38 -7.43 9.24 -3.71
N ASP A 39 -7.18 8.19 -4.50
CA ASP A 39 -7.33 8.21 -5.96
C ASP A 39 -8.77 8.58 -6.36
N HIS A 40 -9.76 7.94 -5.74
CA HIS A 40 -11.16 8.25 -6.00
C HIS A 40 -11.54 9.68 -5.59
N LYS A 41 -11.05 10.17 -4.45
CA LYS A 41 -11.29 11.56 -4.01
C LYS A 41 -10.66 12.57 -4.95
N LEU A 42 -9.46 12.28 -5.46
CA LEU A 42 -8.79 13.14 -6.45
C LEU A 42 -9.62 13.22 -7.73
N ASP A 43 -10.09 12.08 -8.25
CA ASP A 43 -10.98 12.06 -9.42
C ASP A 43 -12.24 12.91 -9.20
N GLN A 44 -12.92 12.75 -8.06
CA GLN A 44 -14.10 13.54 -7.73
C GLN A 44 -13.80 15.05 -7.71
N LEU A 45 -12.69 15.45 -7.08
CA LEU A 45 -12.27 16.85 -7.03
C LEU A 45 -11.95 17.39 -8.43
N TYR A 46 -11.29 16.60 -9.27
CA TYR A 46 -10.99 17.02 -10.64
C TYR A 46 -12.24 17.22 -11.48
N TYR A 47 -13.22 16.30 -11.40
CA TYR A 47 -14.50 16.48 -12.08
C TYR A 47 -15.25 17.72 -11.59
N ALA A 48 -15.29 17.96 -10.28
CA ALA A 48 -15.95 19.13 -9.71
C ALA A 48 -15.28 20.44 -10.15
N ILE A 49 -13.94 20.50 -10.12
CA ILE A 49 -13.18 21.68 -10.57
C ILE A 49 -13.40 21.91 -12.07
N ALA A 50 -13.37 20.85 -12.88
CA ALA A 50 -13.59 20.95 -14.31
C ALA A 50 -14.98 21.52 -14.63
N ASP A 51 -16.02 20.96 -14.02
CA ASP A 51 -17.40 21.39 -14.24
C ASP A 51 -17.58 22.88 -13.89
N VAL A 52 -17.13 23.30 -12.70
CA VAL A 52 -17.19 24.72 -12.28
C VAL A 52 -16.38 25.61 -13.22
N THR A 53 -15.20 25.17 -13.66
CA THR A 53 -14.36 25.95 -14.58
C THR A 53 -15.05 26.14 -15.92
N TYR A 54 -15.65 25.10 -16.50
CA TYR A 54 -16.42 25.22 -17.74
C TYR A 54 -17.64 26.13 -17.58
N GLN A 55 -18.37 26.02 -16.47
CA GLN A 55 -19.51 26.89 -16.20
C GLN A 55 -19.07 28.36 -16.15
N CYS A 56 -18.01 28.68 -15.42
CA CYS A 56 -17.47 30.05 -15.35
C CYS A 56 -17.01 30.56 -16.73
N LEU A 57 -16.29 29.75 -17.50
CA LEU A 57 -15.82 30.16 -18.83
C LEU A 57 -16.98 30.42 -19.78
N ARG A 58 -18.01 29.55 -19.77
CA ARG A 58 -19.21 29.75 -20.60
C ARG A 58 -20.01 30.98 -20.17
N GLN A 59 -20.11 31.26 -18.88
CA GLN A 59 -20.81 32.45 -18.36
C GLN A 59 -20.11 33.76 -18.73
N ASN A 60 -18.81 33.73 -19.00
CA ASN A 60 -18.03 34.90 -19.40
C ASN A 60 -17.78 34.97 -20.91
N ASP A 61 -18.55 34.21 -21.71
CA ASP A 61 -18.40 34.14 -23.17
C ASP A 61 -16.96 33.89 -23.62
N ALA A 62 -16.23 33.05 -22.86
CA ALA A 62 -14.84 32.75 -23.15
C ALA A 62 -14.68 32.11 -24.54
N GLU A 63 -13.59 32.46 -25.22
CA GLU A 63 -13.27 31.90 -26.52
C GLU A 63 -13.11 30.37 -26.45
N LEU A 64 -13.48 29.67 -27.53
CA LEU A 64 -13.34 28.21 -27.63
C LEU A 64 -11.91 27.72 -27.34
N GLN A 65 -10.90 28.55 -27.61
CA GLN A 65 -9.51 28.24 -27.33
C GLN A 65 -9.22 28.15 -25.81
N GLU A 66 -9.89 28.94 -24.97
CA GLU A 66 -9.72 28.88 -23.52
C GLU A 66 -10.35 27.62 -22.94
N LEU A 67 -11.50 27.20 -23.47
CA LEU A 67 -12.11 25.91 -23.11
C LEU A 67 -11.19 24.73 -23.48
N ALA A 68 -10.60 24.75 -24.66
CA ALA A 68 -9.66 23.72 -25.11
C ALA A 68 -8.39 23.66 -24.24
N LYS A 69 -7.88 24.80 -23.75
CA LYS A 69 -6.74 24.83 -22.80
C LYS A 69 -7.11 24.16 -21.49
N VAL A 70 -8.31 24.40 -20.97
CA VAL A 70 -8.81 23.77 -19.75
C VAL A 70 -8.94 22.26 -19.93
N GLU A 71 -9.49 21.79 -21.06
CA GLU A 71 -9.54 20.36 -21.40
C GLU A 71 -8.15 19.71 -21.38
N GLN A 72 -7.16 20.34 -22.00
CA GLN A 72 -5.78 19.86 -22.03
C GLN A 72 -5.14 19.83 -20.64
N LEU A 73 -5.38 20.85 -19.82
CA LEU A 73 -4.88 20.90 -18.45
C LEU A 73 -5.49 19.78 -17.59
N HIS A 74 -6.80 19.56 -17.68
CA HIS A 74 -7.46 18.46 -16.98
C HIS A 74 -6.94 17.09 -17.40
N ALA A 75 -6.73 16.87 -18.70
CA ALA A 75 -6.17 15.62 -19.19
C ALA A 75 -4.76 15.35 -18.61
N ARG A 76 -3.89 16.36 -18.62
CA ARG A 76 -2.53 16.26 -18.06
C ARG A 76 -2.54 16.00 -16.55
N ILE A 77 -3.42 16.68 -15.82
CA ILE A 77 -3.55 16.51 -14.39
C ILE A 77 -4.05 15.09 -14.06
N ALA A 78 -5.06 14.59 -14.78
CA ALA A 78 -5.58 13.24 -14.61
C ALA A 78 -4.51 12.17 -14.92
N GLU A 79 -3.71 12.36 -15.97
CA GLU A 79 -2.57 11.47 -16.28
C GLU A 79 -1.53 11.47 -15.15
N THR A 80 -1.14 12.67 -14.68
CA THR A 80 -0.18 12.81 -13.57
C THR A 80 -0.68 12.13 -12.29
N ALA A 81 -1.97 12.26 -11.98
CA ALA A 81 -2.59 11.63 -10.80
C ALA A 81 -2.56 10.10 -10.91
N ARG A 82 -2.92 9.54 -12.08
CA ARG A 82 -2.87 8.10 -12.34
C ARG A 82 -1.44 7.55 -12.23
N ASP A 83 -0.47 8.28 -12.74
CA ASP A 83 0.94 7.89 -12.62
C ASP A 83 1.41 7.91 -11.16
N ALA A 84 1.03 8.93 -10.39
CA ALA A 84 1.34 8.99 -8.96
C ALA A 84 0.70 7.82 -8.19
N TYR A 85 -0.57 7.49 -8.48
CA TYR A 85 -1.22 6.32 -7.89
C TYR A 85 -0.49 5.02 -8.26
N ARG A 86 -0.15 4.82 -9.54
CA ARG A 86 0.58 3.63 -10.01
C ARG A 86 1.92 3.47 -9.30
N ILE A 87 2.71 4.55 -9.21
CA ILE A 87 4.02 4.54 -8.56
C ILE A 87 3.89 4.22 -7.07
N ASN A 88 2.96 4.87 -6.37
CA ASN A 88 2.75 4.65 -4.94
C ASN A 88 2.26 3.23 -4.65
N ARG A 89 1.39 2.69 -5.50
CA ARG A 89 0.92 1.31 -5.39
C ARG A 89 2.06 0.31 -5.58
N GLN A 90 2.87 0.48 -6.63
CA GLN A 90 4.03 -0.39 -6.87
C GLN A 90 5.02 -0.35 -5.71
N LYS A 91 5.28 0.85 -5.17
CA LYS A 91 6.15 0.99 -4.00
C LYS A 91 5.61 0.23 -2.79
N LEU A 92 4.30 0.33 -2.53
CA LEU A 92 3.66 -0.37 -1.42
C LEU A 92 3.70 -1.91 -1.61
N GLU A 93 3.53 -2.38 -2.84
CA GLU A 93 3.65 -3.81 -3.20
C GLU A 93 5.08 -4.32 -2.94
N LEU A 94 6.10 -3.56 -3.36
CA LEU A 94 7.51 -3.91 -3.11
C LEU A 94 7.86 -3.93 -1.62
N GLU A 95 7.44 -2.91 -0.85
CA GLU A 95 7.64 -2.86 0.60
C GLU A 95 7.02 -4.10 1.30
N TRP A 96 5.85 -4.55 0.82
CA TRP A 96 5.18 -5.74 1.34
C TRP A 96 5.91 -7.04 0.97
N GLU A 97 6.41 -7.16 -0.26
CA GLU A 97 7.20 -8.31 -0.69
C GLU A 97 8.51 -8.43 0.08
N GLU A 98 9.24 -7.33 0.26
CA GLU A 98 10.45 -7.26 1.07
C GLU A 98 10.19 -7.72 2.51
N TYR A 99 9.09 -7.23 3.11
CA TYR A 99 8.66 -7.67 4.43
C TYR A 99 8.37 -9.18 4.46
N CYS A 100 7.61 -9.70 3.50
CA CYS A 100 7.26 -11.13 3.44
C CYS A 100 8.51 -12.02 3.33
N MET A 101 9.47 -11.63 2.48
CA MET A 101 10.74 -12.35 2.36
C MET A 101 11.54 -12.31 3.67
N GLY A 102 11.62 -11.15 4.31
CA GLY A 102 12.28 -10.99 5.60
C GLY A 102 11.62 -11.85 6.70
N ASN A 103 10.30 -11.83 6.78
CA ASN A 103 9.53 -12.63 7.73
C ASN A 103 9.72 -14.14 7.49
N ARG A 104 9.71 -14.58 6.22
CA ARG A 104 9.97 -15.99 5.88
C ARG A 104 11.35 -16.44 6.35
N ARG A 105 12.39 -15.63 6.15
CA ARG A 105 13.74 -15.92 6.67
C ARG A 105 13.77 -16.03 8.19
N LYS A 106 13.03 -15.18 8.91
CA LYS A 106 12.90 -15.27 10.38
C LYS A 106 12.25 -16.60 10.78
N GLN A 107 11.19 -17.01 10.09
CA GLN A 107 10.51 -18.29 10.32
C GLN A 107 11.43 -19.49 10.06
N ASP A 108 12.11 -19.53 8.91
CA ASP A 108 13.02 -20.62 8.55
C ASP A 108 14.17 -20.74 9.57
N LYS A 109 14.69 -19.60 10.06
CA LYS A 109 15.71 -19.58 11.10
C LYS A 109 15.20 -20.14 12.42
N LEU A 110 13.99 -19.75 12.83
CA LEU A 110 13.38 -20.22 14.07
C LEU A 110 13.12 -21.75 14.01
N GLU A 111 12.64 -22.25 12.87
CA GLU A 111 12.45 -23.68 12.64
C GLU A 111 13.78 -24.46 12.67
N ALA A 112 14.83 -23.92 12.04
CA ALA A 112 16.16 -24.52 12.08
C ALA A 112 16.74 -24.58 13.51
N GLU A 113 16.58 -23.52 14.30
CA GLU A 113 17.00 -23.48 15.71
C GLU A 113 16.30 -24.58 16.52
N PHE A 114 14.99 -24.75 16.33
CA PHE A 114 14.22 -25.79 16.99
C PHE A 114 14.65 -27.21 16.59
N LEU A 115 14.82 -27.45 15.29
CA LEU A 115 15.27 -28.75 14.77
C LEU A 115 16.67 -29.11 15.27
N GLN A 116 17.59 -28.15 15.37
CA GLN A 116 18.91 -28.38 15.94
C GLN A 116 18.83 -28.76 17.43
N GLN A 117 18.00 -28.08 18.22
CA GLN A 117 17.82 -28.39 19.63
C GLN A 117 17.22 -29.78 19.84
N ARG A 118 16.24 -30.15 19.01
CA ARG A 118 15.62 -31.49 19.03
C ARG A 118 16.62 -32.61 18.72
N ARG A 119 17.60 -32.37 17.84
CA ARG A 119 18.66 -33.34 17.52
C ARG A 119 19.72 -33.47 18.62
N ARG A 120 19.86 -32.46 19.48
CA ARG A 120 20.85 -32.41 20.58
C ARG A 120 20.29 -32.90 21.92
N SER A 121 18.97 -33.10 22.03
CA SER A 121 18.25 -33.56 23.23
C SER A 121 17.82 -35.02 23.14
#